data_AF-K1T243-F1
#
_entry.id   AF-K1T243-F1
#
_cell.length_a   1.000
_cell.length_b   1.000
_cell.length_c   1.000
_cell.angle_alpha   90.00
_cell.angle_beta   90.00
_cell.angle_gamma   90.00
#
_symmetry.space_group_name_H-M   'P 1'
#
loop_
_entity.id
_entity.type
_entity.pdbx_description
1 polymer ?
#
loop_
_entity_poly.entity_id
_entity_poly.type
_entity_poly.pdbx_seq_one_letter_code
_entity_poly.pdbx_strand_id
1 'polypeptide(L)'
;MSIKVLPTDRPDAWEVQGRGELALAVLAEQMRREGYELTVGRPQVVTKKIDGVINEPMENTTIDVPEEYMGTVTQLMADRKGRMDGMTNHGTGWVRLQFTVPSRGLIGFRTALLSATRGTGIASSISAGYAPWAGQIVTRQNGSMVCDRQGVATPYAMQRLQARGNFFVEPQSPVYEGQVVGINNKPDELDVNITLAKHMTNMRSATA
;
A
#
# COMPACT_ATOMS: atom_id res chain seq x y z
N MET A 1 -13.13 1.62 21.82
CA MET A 1 -12.62 0.89 20.64
C MET A 1 -13.29 -0.47 20.59
N SER A 2 -13.91 -0.85 19.47
CA SER A 2 -14.50 -2.18 19.29
C SER A 2 -13.57 -3.03 18.43
N ILE A 3 -12.49 -3.53 19.03
CA ILE A 3 -11.61 -4.52 18.40
C ILE A 3 -12.22 -5.89 18.68
N LYS A 4 -12.31 -6.74 17.66
CA LYS A 4 -12.65 -8.15 17.80
C LYS A 4 -11.45 -8.98 17.39
N VAL A 5 -11.15 -10.01 18.15
CA VAL A 5 -10.10 -10.98 17.83
C VAL A 5 -10.79 -12.32 17.67
N LEU A 6 -10.60 -12.94 16.51
CA LEU A 6 -11.20 -14.22 16.16
C LEU A 6 -10.08 -15.25 15.95
N PRO A 7 -10.24 -16.50 16.41
CA PRO A 7 -9.30 -17.56 16.09
C PRO A 7 -9.38 -17.90 14.60
N THR A 8 -8.27 -18.38 14.05
CA THR A 8 -8.23 -18.97 12.70
C THR A 8 -7.98 -20.47 12.79
N ASP A 9 -7.92 -21.16 11.65
CA ASP A 9 -7.57 -22.59 11.56
C ASP A 9 -6.11 -22.87 11.97
N ARG A 10 -5.31 -21.81 12.12
CA ARG A 10 -3.92 -21.86 12.54
C ARG A 10 -3.78 -21.41 14.00
N PRO A 11 -3.06 -22.15 14.85
CA PRO A 11 -2.89 -21.80 16.26
C PRO A 11 -2.02 -20.54 16.47
N ASP A 12 -1.23 -20.15 15.47
CA ASP A 12 -0.33 -19.01 15.47
C ASP A 12 -0.87 -17.80 14.71
N ALA A 13 -2.14 -17.80 14.32
CA ALA A 13 -2.76 -16.71 13.57
C ALA A 13 -4.14 -16.34 14.10
N TRP A 14 -4.41 -15.04 14.13
CA TRP A 14 -5.68 -14.46 14.56
C TRP A 14 -6.19 -13.48 13.53
N GLU A 15 -7.52 -13.48 13.33
CA GLU A 15 -8.18 -12.42 12.57
C GLU A 15 -8.54 -11.29 13.52
N VAL A 16 -7.98 -10.10 13.28
CA VAL A 16 -8.25 -8.91 14.09
C VAL A 16 -9.11 -7.94 13.28
N GLN A 17 -10.33 -7.73 13.75
CA GLN A 17 -11.28 -6.81 13.14
C GLN A 17 -11.33 -5.50 13.93
N GLY A 18 -11.19 -4.36 13.24
CA GLY A 18 -11.23 -3.02 13.81
C GLY A 18 -12.10 -2.07 13.00
N ARG A 19 -12.33 -0.87 13.53
CA ARG A 19 -13.04 0.21 12.82
C ARG A 19 -12.08 0.93 11.86
N GLY A 20 -11.79 0.27 10.73
CA GLY A 20 -10.96 0.80 9.66
C GLY A 20 -9.47 0.53 9.81
N GLU A 21 -8.73 0.80 8.74
CA GLU A 21 -7.29 0.53 8.62
C GLU A 21 -6.47 1.27 9.67
N LEU A 22 -6.79 2.54 9.96
CA LEU A 22 -6.04 3.35 10.92
C LEU A 22 -6.05 2.75 12.33
N ALA A 23 -7.19 2.22 12.78
CA ALA A 23 -7.28 1.60 14.10
C ALA A 23 -6.38 0.37 14.22
N LEU A 24 -6.28 -0.44 13.16
CA LEU A 24 -5.41 -1.61 13.10
C LEU A 24 -3.93 -1.22 13.00
N ALA A 25 -3.61 -0.19 12.22
CA ALA A 25 -2.25 0.34 12.11
C ALA A 25 -1.74 0.88 13.46
N VAL A 26 -2.59 1.60 14.21
CA VAL A 26 -2.26 2.10 15.55
C VAL A 26 -2.04 0.94 16.53
N LEU A 27 -2.87 -0.10 16.49
CA LEU A 27 -2.68 -1.30 17.32
C LEU A 27 -1.34 -1.97 17.02
N ALA A 28 -1.03 -2.22 15.75
CA ALA A 28 0.22 -2.86 15.33
C ALA A 28 1.44 -2.04 15.75
N GLU A 29 1.38 -0.71 15.60
CA GLU A 29 2.45 0.19 16.03
C GLU A 29 2.62 0.21 17.56
N GLN A 30 1.52 0.14 18.32
CA GLN A 30 1.60 0.03 19.77
C GLN A 30 2.27 -1.28 20.20
N MET A 31 1.87 -2.41 19.62
CA MET A 31 2.49 -3.71 19.89
C MET A 31 3.99 -3.70 19.54
N ARG A 32 4.37 -3.09 18.42
CA ARG A 32 5.78 -2.92 18.05
C ARG A 32 6.55 -2.12 19.10
N ARG A 33 5.97 -1.04 19.65
CA ARG A 33 6.58 -0.23 20.72
C ARG A 33 6.69 -0.98 22.05
N GLU A 34 5.81 -1.93 22.28
CA GLU A 34 5.84 -2.83 23.43
C GLU A 34 6.84 -4.00 23.26
N GLY A 35 7.50 -4.11 22.11
CA GLY A 35 8.55 -5.10 21.85
C GLY A 35 8.06 -6.41 21.23
N TYR A 36 6.81 -6.46 20.76
CA TYR A 36 6.30 -7.65 20.06
C TYR A 36 6.86 -7.74 18.64
N GLU A 37 7.20 -8.97 18.23
CA GLU A 37 7.49 -9.32 16.85
C GLU A 37 6.29 -10.06 16.26
N LEU A 38 5.74 -9.54 15.16
CA LEU A 38 4.56 -10.09 14.53
C LEU A 38 4.56 -9.82 13.02
N THR A 39 3.87 -10.67 12.27
CA THR A 39 3.60 -10.45 10.84
C THR A 39 2.15 -10.06 10.65
N VAL A 40 1.89 -9.01 9.87
CA VAL A 40 0.53 -8.52 9.58
C VAL A 40 0.21 -8.79 8.11
N GLY A 41 -0.95 -9.41 7.87
CA GLY A 41 -1.47 -9.60 6.51
C GLY A 41 -2.02 -8.30 5.90
N ARG A 42 -2.24 -8.29 4.58
CA ARG A 42 -2.93 -7.17 3.91
C ARG A 42 -4.31 -6.97 4.56
N PRO A 43 -4.69 -5.73 4.96
CA PRO A 43 -6.01 -5.47 5.50
C PRO A 43 -7.10 -5.81 4.49
N GLN A 44 -8.19 -6.40 4.97
CA GLN A 44 -9.35 -6.77 4.16
C GLN A 44 -10.62 -6.18 4.75
N VAL A 45 -11.61 -5.91 3.89
CA VAL A 45 -12.92 -5.47 4.34
C VAL A 45 -13.76 -6.67 4.78
N VAL A 46 -14.51 -6.50 5.85
CA VAL A 46 -15.49 -7.49 6.30
C VAL A 46 -16.73 -7.37 5.42
N THR A 47 -16.95 -8.34 4.54
CA THR A 47 -18.15 -8.38 3.68
C THR A 47 -19.35 -8.95 4.44
N LYS A 48 -20.56 -8.63 3.96
CA LYS A 48 -21.81 -9.19 4.48
C LYS A 48 -22.69 -9.67 3.34
N LYS A 49 -23.42 -10.76 3.56
CA LYS A 49 -24.48 -11.18 2.65
C LYS A 49 -25.80 -10.57 3.11
N ILE A 50 -26.38 -9.71 2.28
CA ILE A 50 -27.67 -9.04 2.52
C ILE A 50 -28.55 -9.41 1.32
N ASP A 51 -29.71 -10.03 1.59
CA ASP A 51 -30.66 -10.47 0.55
C ASP A 51 -30.02 -11.31 -0.57
N GLY A 52 -29.10 -12.20 -0.21
CA GLY A 52 -28.41 -13.06 -1.17
C GLY A 52 -27.20 -12.43 -1.87
N VAL A 53 -27.01 -11.11 -1.75
CA VAL A 53 -25.96 -10.35 -2.45
C VAL A 53 -24.78 -10.06 -1.51
N ILE A 54 -23.56 -10.20 -2.01
CA ILE A 54 -22.35 -9.78 -1.28
C ILE A 54 -22.27 -8.26 -1.28
N ASN A 55 -22.23 -7.71 -0.08
CA ASN A 55 -22.11 -6.28 0.18
C ASN A 55 -20.77 -6.00 0.86
N GLU A 56 -20.14 -4.88 0.52
CA GLU A 56 -18.94 -4.36 1.17
C GLU A 56 -19.23 -3.05 1.91
N PRO A 57 -18.46 -2.73 2.97
CA PRO A 57 -18.63 -1.49 3.70
C PRO A 57 -18.23 -0.29 2.83
N MET A 58 -19.01 0.78 2.94
CA MET A 58 -18.80 2.05 2.26
C MET A 58 -18.40 3.13 3.26
N GLU A 59 -17.70 4.14 2.76
CA GLU A 59 -17.30 5.33 3.49
C GLU A 59 -17.66 6.60 2.71
N ASN A 60 -18.14 7.60 3.44
CA ASN A 60 -18.30 8.96 2.93
C ASN A 60 -16.99 9.69 3.20
N THR A 61 -16.26 9.98 2.15
CA THR A 61 -14.96 10.64 2.18
C THR A 61 -15.08 12.08 1.72
N THR A 62 -14.67 13.01 2.58
CA THR A 62 -14.51 14.42 2.24
C THR A 62 -13.03 14.72 2.02
N ILE A 63 -12.71 15.31 0.88
CA ILE A 63 -11.34 15.65 0.47
C ILE A 63 -11.28 17.15 0.17
N ASP A 64 -10.37 17.86 0.83
CA ASP A 64 -10.05 19.26 0.56
C ASP A 64 -8.67 19.35 -0.09
N VAL A 65 -8.60 19.95 -1.28
CA VAL A 65 -7.36 20.13 -2.05
C VAL A 65 -7.33 21.48 -2.77
N PRO A 66 -6.14 22.02 -3.08
CA PRO A 66 -6.01 23.10 -4.06
C PRO A 66 -6.63 22.71 -5.41
N GLU A 67 -7.25 23.69 -6.09
CA GLU A 67 -7.95 23.46 -7.38
C GLU A 67 -7.07 22.79 -8.44
N GLU A 68 -5.78 23.07 -8.46
CA GLU A 68 -4.81 22.48 -9.40
C GLU A 68 -4.72 20.94 -9.29
N TYR A 69 -5.02 20.36 -8.12
CA TYR A 69 -4.98 18.90 -7.91
C TYR A 69 -6.34 18.23 -8.06
N MET A 70 -7.42 18.99 -8.29
CA MET A 70 -8.79 18.47 -8.35
C MET A 70 -8.94 17.32 -9.35
N GLY A 71 -8.39 17.48 -10.56
CA GLY A 71 -8.46 16.46 -11.62
C GLY A 71 -7.74 15.17 -11.22
N THR A 72 -6.52 15.29 -10.70
CA THR A 72 -5.71 14.16 -10.23
C THR A 72 -6.40 13.38 -9.11
N VAL A 73 -6.99 14.09 -8.14
CA VAL A 73 -7.69 13.48 -7.00
C VAL A 73 -8.99 12.81 -7.44
N THR A 74 -9.71 13.41 -8.39
CA THR A 74 -10.93 12.82 -8.96
C THR A 74 -10.62 11.52 -9.68
N GLN A 75 -9.55 11.47 -10.49
CA GLN A 75 -9.11 10.24 -11.15
C GLN A 75 -8.69 9.18 -10.11
N LEU A 76 -7.91 9.59 -9.10
CA LEU A 76 -7.48 8.70 -8.03
C LEU A 76 -8.66 8.05 -7.29
N MET A 77 -9.75 8.79 -7.07
CA MET A 77 -10.97 8.26 -6.47
C MET A 77 -11.77 7.38 -7.44
N ALA A 78 -11.83 7.72 -8.72
CA ALA A 78 -12.50 6.92 -9.74
C ALA A 78 -11.89 5.52 -9.87
N ASP A 79 -10.56 5.42 -9.89
CA ASP A 79 -9.82 4.14 -9.92
C ASP A 79 -10.13 3.25 -8.70
N ARG A 80 -10.56 3.89 -7.60
CA ARG A 80 -10.94 3.28 -6.33
C ARG A 80 -12.44 3.04 -6.19
N LYS A 81 -13.19 3.18 -7.29
CA LYS A 81 -14.66 3.06 -7.35
C LYS A 81 -15.39 4.07 -6.45
N GLY A 82 -14.76 5.22 -6.21
CA GLY A 82 -15.40 6.35 -5.56
C GLY A 82 -16.43 7.00 -6.49
N ARG A 83 -17.65 7.20 -5.98
CA ARG A 83 -18.69 7.99 -6.64
C ARG A 83 -18.68 9.39 -6.05
N MET A 84 -18.54 10.41 -6.88
CA MET A 84 -18.64 11.79 -6.43
C MET A 84 -20.10 12.11 -6.08
N ASP A 85 -20.35 12.54 -4.86
CA ASP A 85 -21.68 12.97 -4.39
C ASP A 85 -21.82 14.49 -4.45
N GLY A 86 -20.71 15.23 -4.36
CA GLY A 86 -20.73 16.68 -4.37
C GLY A 86 -19.34 17.30 -4.57
N MET A 87 -19.35 18.54 -5.08
CA MET A 87 -18.18 19.38 -5.22
C MET A 87 -18.56 20.81 -4.84
N THR A 88 -17.80 21.41 -3.94
CA THR A 88 -18.00 22.80 -3.51
C THR A 88 -16.70 23.56 -3.68
N ASN A 89 -16.74 24.63 -4.45
CA ASN A 89 -15.65 25.59 -4.56
C ASN A 89 -16.00 26.83 -3.72
N HIS A 90 -15.12 27.22 -2.80
CA HIS A 90 -15.32 28.37 -1.91
C HIS A 90 -14.73 29.68 -2.46
N GLY A 91 -14.17 29.68 -3.67
CA GLY A 91 -13.53 30.85 -4.29
C GLY A 91 -12.18 31.23 -3.66
N THR A 92 -11.66 30.38 -2.76
CA THR A 92 -10.40 30.58 -2.02
C THR A 92 -9.20 29.88 -2.68
N GLY A 93 -9.39 29.27 -3.87
CA GLY A 93 -8.41 28.41 -4.53
C GLY A 93 -8.38 26.97 -4.01
N TRP A 94 -9.28 26.63 -3.08
CA TRP A 94 -9.49 25.28 -2.56
C TRP A 94 -10.86 24.75 -2.97
N VAL A 95 -10.90 23.45 -3.28
CA VAL A 95 -12.11 22.73 -3.59
C VAL A 95 -12.33 21.60 -2.59
N ARG A 96 -13.57 21.49 -2.12
CA ARG A 96 -14.07 20.37 -1.32
C ARG A 96 -14.76 19.37 -2.22
N LEU A 97 -14.28 18.13 -2.21
CA LEU A 97 -14.85 17.00 -2.93
C LEU A 97 -15.46 16.02 -1.95
N GLN A 98 -16.65 15.52 -2.25
CA GLN A 98 -17.36 14.53 -1.44
C GLN A 98 -17.58 13.28 -2.27
N PHE A 99 -17.20 12.14 -1.71
CA PHE A 99 -17.32 10.84 -2.36
C PHE A 99 -17.93 9.79 -1.45
N THR A 100 -18.71 8.89 -2.02
CA THR A 100 -19.05 7.59 -1.44
C THR A 100 -18.14 6.55 -2.08
N VAL A 101 -17.33 5.86 -1.27
CA VAL A 101 -16.29 4.94 -1.76
C VAL A 101 -16.29 3.65 -0.95
N PRO A 102 -16.05 2.47 -1.54
CA PRO A 102 -15.85 1.26 -0.77
C PRO A 102 -14.64 1.41 0.17
N SER A 103 -14.74 0.96 1.42
CA SER A 103 -13.62 1.00 2.38
C SER A 103 -12.35 0.34 1.81
N ARG A 104 -12.52 -0.69 0.98
CA ARG A 104 -11.42 -1.39 0.28
C ARG A 104 -10.66 -0.47 -0.68
N GLY A 105 -11.38 0.46 -1.32
CA GLY A 105 -10.79 1.49 -2.19
C GLY A 105 -9.96 2.50 -1.41
N LEU A 106 -10.24 2.72 -0.13
CA LEU A 106 -9.49 3.66 0.71
C LEU A 106 -8.20 3.10 1.30
N ILE A 107 -7.95 1.79 1.18
CA ILE A 107 -6.72 1.18 1.68
C ILE A 107 -5.50 1.82 0.97
N GLY A 108 -4.59 2.38 1.77
CA GLY A 108 -3.41 3.11 1.29
C GLY A 108 -3.71 4.43 0.54
N PHE A 109 -4.97 4.89 0.52
CA PHE A 109 -5.37 6.12 -0.18
C PHE A 109 -4.67 7.36 0.38
N ARG A 110 -4.52 7.44 1.71
CA ARG A 110 -3.91 8.61 2.37
C ARG A 110 -2.50 8.91 1.87
N THR A 111 -1.67 7.89 1.72
CA THR A 111 -0.31 8.01 1.18
C THR A 111 -0.36 8.47 -0.28
N ALA A 112 -1.23 7.86 -1.10
CA ALA A 112 -1.39 8.23 -2.50
C ALA A 112 -1.86 9.69 -2.68
N LEU A 113 -2.81 10.14 -1.84
CA LEU A 113 -3.29 11.52 -1.83
C LEU A 113 -2.14 12.48 -1.52
N LEU A 114 -1.41 12.26 -0.43
CA LEU A 114 -0.29 13.11 -0.04
C LEU A 114 0.78 13.18 -1.13
N SER A 115 1.11 12.06 -1.78
CA SER A 115 2.03 12.05 -2.91
C SER A 115 1.49 12.85 -4.11
N ALA A 116 0.21 12.68 -4.45
CA ALA A 116 -0.43 13.35 -5.59
C ALA A 116 -0.58 14.87 -5.39
N THR A 117 -0.79 15.32 -4.14
CA THR A 117 -1.04 16.72 -3.79
C THR A 117 0.17 17.41 -3.15
N ARG A 118 1.36 16.79 -3.20
CA ARG A 118 2.58 17.30 -2.54
C ARG A 118 2.38 17.65 -1.06
N GLY A 119 1.61 16.83 -0.35
CA GLY A 119 1.34 16.97 1.08
C GLY A 119 0.23 17.94 1.47
N THR A 120 -0.39 18.65 0.51
CA THR A 120 -1.42 19.67 0.82
C THR A 120 -2.83 19.10 1.02
N GLY A 121 -3.13 17.91 0.48
CA GLY A 121 -4.45 17.34 0.52
C GLY A 121 -4.87 16.85 1.90
N ILE A 122 -6.11 17.18 2.26
CA ILE A 122 -6.73 16.78 3.52
C ILE A 122 -7.87 15.83 3.19
N ALA A 123 -7.91 14.67 3.84
CA ALA A 123 -9.00 13.72 3.68
C ALA A 123 -9.52 13.27 5.04
N SER A 124 -10.84 13.14 5.13
CA SER A 124 -11.55 12.55 6.25
C SER A 124 -12.60 11.59 5.72
N SER A 125 -12.78 10.46 6.40
CA SER A 125 -13.77 9.45 6.01
C SER A 125 -14.58 9.03 7.22
N ILE A 126 -15.87 8.79 6.98
CA ILE A 126 -16.79 8.23 7.98
C ILE A 126 -17.54 7.04 7.37
N SER A 127 -17.88 6.04 8.18
CA SER A 127 -18.63 4.88 7.69
C SER A 127 -20.01 5.29 7.16
N ALA A 128 -20.37 4.75 6.00
CA ALA A 128 -21.59 5.03 5.26
C ALA A 128 -22.46 3.77 5.03
N GLY A 129 -22.31 2.75 5.88
CA GLY A 129 -23.09 1.52 5.77
C GLY A 129 -22.49 0.51 4.79
N TYR A 130 -23.35 -0.30 4.17
CA TYR A 130 -22.98 -1.38 3.25
C TYR A 130 -23.68 -1.18 1.91
N ALA A 131 -22.98 -1.49 0.81
CA ALA A 131 -23.55 -1.49 -0.53
C ALA A 131 -23.09 -2.74 -1.30
N PRO A 132 -23.78 -3.11 -2.40
CA PRO A 132 -23.36 -4.23 -3.23
C PRO A 132 -21.91 -4.10 -3.68
N TRP A 133 -21.23 -5.24 -3.81
CA TRP A 133 -19.82 -5.31 -4.22
C TRP A 133 -19.54 -4.45 -5.47
N ALA A 134 -18.64 -3.48 -5.35
CA ALA A 134 -18.34 -2.48 -6.38
C ALA A 134 -17.45 -3.03 -7.52
N GLY A 135 -17.06 -4.30 -7.46
CA GLY A 135 -16.20 -4.96 -8.43
C GLY A 135 -14.72 -4.91 -8.06
N GLN A 136 -13.87 -5.27 -9.02
CA GLN A 136 -12.43 -5.34 -8.82
C GLN A 136 -11.83 -3.93 -8.64
N ILE A 137 -10.94 -3.79 -7.65
CA ILE A 137 -10.13 -2.59 -7.43
C ILE A 137 -8.66 -3.02 -7.51
N VAL A 138 -7.93 -2.47 -8.47
CA VAL A 138 -6.50 -2.73 -8.65
C VAL A 138 -5.74 -1.57 -8.03
N THR A 139 -5.14 -1.78 -6.86
CA THR A 139 -4.42 -0.73 -6.12
C THR A 139 -2.92 -0.73 -6.38
N ARG A 140 -2.38 -1.82 -6.94
CA ARG A 140 -0.95 -2.01 -7.17
C ARG A 140 -0.69 -2.21 -8.67
N GLN A 141 0.14 -1.35 -9.25
CA GLN A 141 0.51 -1.39 -10.67
C GLN A 141 1.89 -2.04 -10.92
N ASN A 142 2.70 -2.17 -9.87
CA ASN A 142 4.09 -2.63 -9.92
C ASN A 142 4.24 -3.97 -9.18
N GLY A 143 5.02 -4.90 -9.71
CA GLY A 143 5.38 -6.15 -9.02
C GLY A 143 6.46 -5.93 -7.96
N SER A 144 6.80 -6.98 -7.21
CA SER A 144 7.87 -6.94 -6.20
C SER A 144 9.15 -7.50 -6.81
N MET A 145 10.28 -7.05 -6.27
CA MET A 145 11.55 -7.71 -6.47
C MET A 145 11.78 -8.64 -5.28
N VAL A 146 11.77 -9.95 -5.52
CA VAL A 146 11.83 -10.98 -4.47
C VAL A 146 13.23 -11.59 -4.47
N CYS A 147 13.84 -11.70 -3.29
CA CYS A 147 15.18 -12.27 -3.19
C CYS A 147 15.13 -13.79 -3.37
N ASP A 148 15.97 -14.31 -4.27
CA ASP A 148 16.01 -15.74 -4.59
C ASP A 148 16.85 -16.59 -3.61
N ARG A 149 17.55 -15.97 -2.65
CA ARG A 149 18.47 -16.65 -1.73
C ARG A 149 18.81 -15.82 -0.49
N GLN A 150 19.36 -16.47 0.53
CA GLN A 150 19.94 -15.79 1.68
C GLN A 150 21.33 -15.22 1.40
N GLY A 151 21.63 -14.05 1.97
CA GLY A 151 22.97 -13.46 1.93
C GLY A 151 22.99 -11.98 2.33
N VAL A 152 23.91 -11.22 1.74
CA VAL A 152 24.07 -9.79 2.00
C VAL A 152 23.90 -9.02 0.70
N ALA A 153 23.06 -7.98 0.70
CA ALA A 153 22.82 -7.14 -0.46
C ALA A 153 24.11 -6.42 -0.89
N THR A 154 24.59 -6.64 -2.13
CA THR A 154 25.83 -6.04 -2.61
C THR A 154 25.55 -4.80 -3.46
N PRO A 155 26.37 -3.73 -3.35
CA PRO A 155 26.26 -2.57 -4.25
C PRO A 155 26.33 -2.96 -5.74
N TYR A 156 27.12 -3.99 -6.06
CA TYR A 156 27.29 -4.49 -7.42
C TYR A 156 25.99 -5.08 -7.99
N ALA A 157 25.30 -5.92 -7.23
CA ALA A 157 24.01 -6.48 -7.63
C ALA A 157 22.95 -5.39 -7.75
N MET A 158 22.89 -4.47 -6.77
CA MET A 158 21.96 -3.36 -6.76
C MET A 158 22.14 -2.45 -7.99
N GLN A 159 23.38 -2.12 -8.37
CA GLN A 159 23.67 -1.31 -9.56
C GLN A 159 23.20 -2.00 -10.86
N ARG A 160 23.38 -3.31 -10.98
CA ARG A 160 22.91 -4.08 -12.15
C ARG A 160 21.39 -4.12 -12.24
N LEU A 161 20.72 -4.17 -11.10
CA LEU A 161 19.27 -4.30 -11.00
C LEU A 161 18.54 -2.94 -10.91
N GLN A 162 19.26 -1.83 -10.75
CA GLN A 162 18.70 -0.48 -10.60
C GLN A 162 17.80 -0.07 -11.77
N ALA A 163 18.09 -0.50 -13.01
CA ALA A 163 17.23 -0.21 -14.16
C ALA A 163 15.87 -0.94 -14.10
N ARG A 164 15.74 -1.97 -13.26
CA ARG A 164 14.53 -2.78 -13.13
C ARG A 164 13.58 -2.30 -12.03
N GLY A 165 14.05 -1.46 -11.11
CA GLY A 165 13.24 -1.07 -9.96
C GLY A 165 13.98 -0.29 -8.90
N ASN A 166 13.26 0.00 -7.82
CA ASN A 166 13.79 0.70 -6.64
C ASN A 166 13.88 -0.26 -5.46
N PHE A 167 14.95 -0.18 -4.67
CA PHE A 167 15.17 -1.08 -3.53
C PHE A 167 14.61 -0.51 -2.22
N PHE A 168 14.14 -1.40 -1.35
CA PHE A 168 13.79 -1.11 0.04
C PHE A 168 14.95 -1.38 1.01
N VAL A 169 15.89 -2.24 0.59
CA VAL A 169 17.08 -2.59 1.37
C VAL A 169 18.26 -1.71 0.98
N GLU A 170 19.13 -1.44 1.94
CA GLU A 170 20.37 -0.71 1.73
C GLU A 170 21.54 -1.66 1.39
N PRO A 171 22.62 -1.17 0.76
CA PRO A 171 23.83 -1.97 0.60
C PRO A 171 24.32 -2.52 1.94
N GLN A 172 24.80 -3.76 1.94
CA GLN A 172 25.20 -4.52 3.13
C GLN A 172 24.06 -4.98 4.05
N SER A 173 22.79 -4.75 3.69
CA SER A 173 21.66 -5.31 4.44
C SER A 173 21.66 -6.85 4.33
N PRO A 174 21.47 -7.58 5.45
CA PRO A 174 21.21 -9.01 5.39
C PRO A 174 19.84 -9.26 4.74
N VAL A 175 19.79 -10.25 3.85
CA VAL A 175 18.58 -10.65 3.13
C VAL A 175 18.35 -12.15 3.19
N TYR A 176 17.09 -12.58 3.05
CA TYR A 176 16.69 -13.99 3.03
C TYR A 176 15.84 -14.32 1.80
N GLU A 177 15.77 -15.62 1.46
CA GLU A 177 14.98 -16.11 0.34
C GLU A 177 13.49 -15.81 0.54
N GLY A 178 12.83 -15.29 -0.48
CA GLY A 178 11.43 -14.85 -0.41
C GLY A 178 11.23 -13.44 0.16
N GLN A 179 12.29 -12.77 0.64
CA GLN A 179 12.18 -11.38 1.09
C GLN A 179 11.91 -10.44 -0.08
N VAL A 180 10.92 -9.56 0.04
CA VAL A 180 10.72 -8.46 -0.89
C VAL A 180 11.78 -7.39 -0.65
N VAL A 181 12.71 -7.24 -1.60
CA VAL A 181 13.86 -6.33 -1.51
C VAL A 181 13.67 -5.03 -2.29
N GLY A 182 12.61 -4.93 -3.08
CA GLY A 182 12.30 -3.74 -3.86
C GLY A 182 10.99 -3.82 -4.63
N ILE A 183 10.74 -2.79 -5.44
CA ILE A 183 9.59 -2.63 -6.32
C ILE A 183 10.04 -2.69 -7.79
N ASN A 184 9.41 -3.55 -8.58
CA ASN A 184 9.68 -3.70 -10.00
C ASN A 184 8.99 -2.58 -10.80
N ASN A 185 9.65 -2.05 -11.83
CA ASN A 185 9.07 -1.06 -12.73
C ASN A 185 7.90 -1.64 -13.55
N LYS A 186 7.84 -2.97 -13.70
CA LYS A 186 6.76 -3.68 -14.39
C LYS A 186 5.77 -4.33 -13.40
N PRO A 187 4.57 -4.73 -13.84
CA PRO A 187 3.56 -5.36 -12.96
C PRO A 187 3.90 -6.78 -12.48
N ASP A 188 4.78 -7.49 -13.18
CA ASP A 188 5.18 -8.86 -12.86
C ASP A 188 6.13 -8.92 -11.65
N GLU A 189 5.98 -9.97 -10.85
CA GLU A 189 6.93 -10.30 -9.78
C GLU A 189 8.27 -10.72 -10.41
N LEU A 190 9.38 -10.25 -9.84
CA LEU A 190 10.72 -10.49 -10.37
C LEU A 190 11.61 -11.10 -9.28
N ASP A 191 12.00 -12.36 -9.46
CA ASP A 191 13.03 -12.98 -8.64
C ASP A 191 14.41 -12.39 -8.96
N VAL A 192 15.14 -11.98 -7.94
CA VAL A 192 16.43 -11.31 -8.06
C VAL A 192 17.48 -11.89 -7.12
N ASN A 193 18.68 -12.08 -7.65
CA ASN A 193 19.87 -12.30 -6.86
C ASN A 193 20.51 -10.94 -6.51
N ILE A 194 20.17 -10.41 -5.34
CA ILE A 194 20.72 -9.15 -4.81
C ILE A 194 22.07 -9.35 -4.07
N THR A 195 22.53 -10.59 -3.92
CA THR A 195 23.74 -10.94 -3.16
C THR A 195 24.95 -11.18 -4.06
N LEU A 196 24.83 -10.92 -5.36
CA LEU A 196 25.86 -11.22 -6.33
C LEU A 196 27.15 -10.41 -6.06
N ALA A 197 28.26 -11.09 -5.84
CA ALA A 197 29.56 -10.44 -5.69
C ALA A 197 30.11 -9.99 -7.06
N LYS A 198 30.88 -8.89 -7.06
CA LYS A 198 31.65 -8.48 -8.25
C LYS A 198 32.74 -9.52 -8.49
N HIS A 199 32.76 -10.13 -9.67
CA HIS A 199 33.90 -10.96 -10.06
C HIS A 199 35.13 -10.06 -10.21
N MET A 200 36.19 -10.32 -9.44
CA MET A 200 37.47 -9.63 -9.61
C MET A 200 38.14 -10.15 -10.89
N THR A 201 37.75 -9.60 -12.03
CA THR A 201 38.61 -9.68 -13.21
C THR A 201 39.70 -8.64 -12.96
N ASN A 202 40.95 -9.08 -12.78
CA ASN A 202 42.12 -8.23 -12.62
C ASN A 202 42.22 -7.23 -13.79
N MET A 203 41.60 -6.07 -13.64
CA MET A 203 41.60 -4.97 -14.61
C MET A 203 42.88 -4.13 -14.45
N ARG A 204 44.02 -4.83 -14.34
CA ARG A 204 45.39 -4.31 -14.28
C ARG A 204 46.32 -5.30 -14.99
N SER A 205 46.14 -5.48 -16.30
CA SER A 205 47.11 -6.17 -17.19
C SER A 205 46.69 -5.97 -18.63
N ALA A 206 46.80 -4.75 -19.15
CA ALA A 206 46.80 -4.48 -20.59
C ALA A 206 47.41 -3.10 -20.89
N THR A 207 48.63 -2.87 -20.41
CA THR A 207 49.60 -1.94 -20.99
C THR A 207 50.96 -2.19 -20.32
N ALA A 208 51.70 -3.13 -20.89
CA ALA A 208 53.16 -3.16 -20.87
C ALA A 208 53.62 -2.92 -22.31
#